data_AF-A0AAV1D758-F1
#
_entry.id   AF-A0AAV1D758-F1
#
_cell.length_a   1.000
_cell.length_b   1.000
_cell.length_c   1.000
_cell.angle_alpha   90.00
_cell.angle_beta   90.00
_cell.angle_gamma   90.00
#
_symmetry.space_group_name_H-M   'P 1'
#
loop_
_entity.id
_entity.type
_entity.pdbx_description
1 polymer ?
#
loop_
_entity_poly.entity_id
_entity_poly.type
_entity_poly.pdbx_seq_one_letter_code
_entity_poly.pdbx_strand_id
1 'polypeptide(L)'
;MATWSTESATKAFLQTLKMGKRGKEPSSAEFIAALAAGNNAQLMVVVCADTVGLSTVIALGAAAKETGGHAVCILPGTKELNASRNILGSTVYEEFVEFVVGDAQSLLMEEYFQDADFVLVDCRMRDLKYVMEAGQRCLSGCKRNACLVAYNALHCVNNVPQVNNSFKVHFLPIGEGLLMVSRVSSSTNSSFSKGSKNHGAQKKSRWVVKVDQFTGEEHVYRITV
;
A
#
# COMPACT_ATOMS: atom_id res chain seq x y z
N MET A 1 -1.75 -19.32 -4.12
CA MET A 1 -1.69 -18.38 -2.99
C MET A 1 -0.33 -17.70 -3.07
N ALA A 2 -0.25 -16.37 -3.17
CA ALA A 2 1.04 -15.70 -3.02
C ALA A 2 1.40 -15.77 -1.53
N THR A 3 2.38 -16.59 -1.20
CA THR A 3 2.92 -16.72 0.16
C THR A 3 3.84 -15.53 0.42
N TRP A 4 3.64 -14.86 1.55
CA TRP A 4 4.51 -13.76 1.97
C TRP A 4 5.98 -14.20 2.02
N SER A 5 6.88 -13.44 1.40
CA SER A 5 8.32 -13.68 1.38
C SER A 5 9.04 -12.76 2.36
N THR A 6 9.44 -13.30 3.51
CA THR A 6 10.25 -12.54 4.49
C THR A 6 11.61 -12.14 3.93
N GLU A 7 12.19 -12.96 3.06
CA GLU A 7 13.48 -12.70 2.44
C GLU A 7 13.40 -11.52 1.47
N SER A 8 12.42 -11.53 0.55
CA SER A 8 12.20 -10.44 -0.41
C SER A 8 11.85 -9.13 0.31
N ALA A 9 10.99 -9.20 1.34
CA ALA A 9 10.66 -8.04 2.16
C ALA A 9 11.91 -7.43 2.82
N THR A 10 12.76 -8.28 3.41
CA THR A 10 13.98 -7.82 4.11
C THR A 10 14.99 -7.23 3.15
N LYS A 11 15.21 -7.86 1.98
CA LYS A 11 16.15 -7.35 0.97
C LYS A 11 15.70 -6.00 0.42
N ALA A 12 14.42 -5.87 0.05
CA ALA A 12 13.86 -4.63 -0.45
C ALA A 12 13.98 -3.51 0.60
N PHE A 13 13.62 -3.79 1.86
CA PHE A 13 13.79 -2.87 2.99
C PHE A 13 15.24 -2.37 3.11
N LEU A 14 16.21 -3.28 3.19
CA LEU A 14 17.63 -2.93 3.36
C LEU A 14 18.19 -2.18 2.16
N GLN A 15 17.73 -2.50 0.95
CA GLN A 15 18.09 -1.79 -0.26
C GLN A 15 17.61 -0.34 -0.21
N THR A 16 16.34 -0.12 0.13
CA THR A 16 15.78 1.23 0.26
C THR A 16 16.43 2.04 1.38
N LEU A 17 16.72 1.40 2.52
CA LEU A 17 17.35 2.04 3.66
C LEU A 17 18.75 2.57 3.33
N LYS A 18 19.49 1.88 2.46
CA LYS A 18 20.82 2.33 1.98
C LYS A 18 20.73 3.56 1.06
N MET A 19 19.57 3.84 0.48
CA MET A 19 19.35 4.97 -0.44
C MET A 19 18.77 6.22 0.23
N GLY A 20 18.14 6.07 1.40
CA GLY A 20 17.67 7.19 2.20
C GLY A 20 18.82 8.08 2.68
N LYS A 21 18.60 9.41 2.69
CA LYS A 21 19.48 10.32 3.44
C LYS A 21 19.32 9.98 4.92
N ARG A 22 20.42 9.68 5.61
CA ARG A 22 20.48 9.23 7.02
C ARG A 22 19.64 10.14 7.95
N GLY A 23 18.38 9.78 8.17
CA GLY A 23 17.53 10.24 9.26
C GLY A 23 17.44 9.15 10.35
N LYS A 24 16.99 9.51 11.56
CA LYS A 24 16.95 8.59 12.72
C LYS A 24 15.81 7.55 12.66
N GLU A 25 14.87 7.66 11.74
CA GLU A 25 13.73 6.74 11.61
C GLU A 25 13.58 6.22 10.18
N PRO A 26 13.16 4.94 10.00
CA PRO A 26 12.79 4.42 8.69
C PRO A 26 11.60 5.22 8.16
N SER A 27 11.71 5.69 6.92
CA SER A 27 10.65 6.44 6.26
C SER A 27 9.54 5.50 5.78
N SER A 28 8.44 6.08 5.31
CA SER A 28 7.36 5.35 4.64
C SER A 28 7.86 4.52 3.45
N ALA A 29 8.94 4.96 2.77
CA ALA A 29 9.47 4.30 1.59
C ALA A 29 10.03 2.90 1.88
N GLU A 30 10.78 2.71 2.98
CA GLU A 30 11.34 1.40 3.33
C GLU A 30 10.24 0.39 3.69
N PHE A 31 9.23 0.85 4.42
CA PHE A 31 8.07 0.01 4.74
C PHE A 31 7.30 -0.38 3.49
N ILE A 32 7.06 0.56 2.58
CA ILE A 32 6.38 0.32 1.30
C ILE A 32 7.15 -0.72 0.45
N ALA A 33 8.48 -0.59 0.34
CA ALA A 33 9.30 -1.56 -0.38
C ALA A 33 9.21 -2.96 0.22
N ALA A 34 9.32 -3.07 1.55
CA ALA A 34 9.19 -4.34 2.25
C ALA A 34 7.81 -4.98 2.01
N LEU A 35 6.76 -4.17 2.04
CA LEU A 35 5.37 -4.60 1.84
C LEU A 35 5.12 -5.09 0.40
N ALA A 36 5.58 -4.34 -0.60
CA ALA A 36 5.42 -4.71 -2.00
C ALA A 36 6.22 -5.99 -2.33
N ALA A 37 7.49 -6.04 -1.92
CA ALA A 37 8.36 -7.18 -2.17
C ALA A 37 7.92 -8.43 -1.40
N GLY A 38 7.49 -8.26 -0.15
CA GLY A 38 6.99 -9.36 0.68
C GLY A 38 5.72 -9.99 0.13
N ASN A 39 4.84 -9.20 -0.49
CA ASN A 39 3.65 -9.71 -1.18
C ASN A 39 3.94 -10.30 -2.57
N ASN A 40 5.20 -10.30 -3.01
CA ASN A 40 5.61 -10.70 -4.35
C ASN A 40 4.81 -9.95 -5.44
N ALA A 41 4.64 -8.63 -5.27
CA ALA A 41 3.97 -7.80 -6.25
C ALA A 41 4.66 -7.90 -7.61
N GLN A 42 3.90 -7.94 -8.70
CA GLN A 42 4.42 -8.10 -10.06
C GLN A 42 4.20 -6.85 -10.90
N LEU A 43 3.07 -6.16 -10.70
CA LEU A 43 2.75 -4.90 -11.35
C LEU A 43 2.39 -3.87 -10.27
N MET A 44 3.36 -2.99 -10.00
CA MET A 44 3.24 -1.96 -8.99
C MET A 44 2.97 -0.62 -9.66
N VAL A 45 1.99 0.14 -9.20
CA VAL A 45 1.65 1.45 -9.75
C VAL A 45 1.77 2.49 -8.66
N VAL A 46 2.45 3.58 -8.91
CA VAL A 46 2.50 4.74 -8.01
C VAL A 46 1.96 5.96 -8.72
N VAL A 47 0.98 6.61 -8.09
CA VAL A 47 0.47 7.90 -8.53
C VAL A 47 1.08 8.99 -7.66
N CYS A 48 1.82 9.89 -8.28
CA CYS A 48 2.54 10.97 -7.61
C CYS A 48 1.79 12.31 -7.80
N ALA A 49 1.63 13.07 -6.71
CA ALA A 49 1.09 14.43 -6.80
C ALA A 49 2.09 15.42 -7.43
N ASP A 50 3.39 15.17 -7.21
CA ASP A 50 4.52 16.00 -7.62
C ASP A 50 5.83 15.18 -7.66
N THR A 51 6.97 15.86 -7.82
CA THR A 51 8.31 15.25 -7.82
C THR A 51 8.80 14.82 -6.43
N VAL A 52 8.09 15.15 -5.34
CA VAL A 52 8.53 14.92 -3.95
C VAL A 52 8.35 13.45 -3.54
N GLY A 53 7.55 12.67 -4.28
CA GLY A 53 7.33 11.24 -4.05
C GLY A 53 8.45 10.28 -4.51
N LEU A 54 9.62 10.79 -4.91
CA LEU A 54 10.62 9.97 -5.60
C LEU A 54 11.26 8.87 -4.73
N SER A 55 11.37 9.05 -3.42
CA SER A 55 11.82 7.98 -2.51
C SER A 55 10.91 6.75 -2.59
N THR A 56 9.60 6.96 -2.74
CA THR A 56 8.60 5.91 -2.92
C THR A 56 8.75 5.22 -4.28
N VAL A 57 9.07 5.97 -5.34
CA VAL A 57 9.34 5.40 -6.67
C VAL A 57 10.59 4.52 -6.65
N ILE A 58 11.67 4.99 -6.02
CA ILE A 58 12.91 4.22 -5.82
C ILE A 58 12.62 2.97 -4.98
N ALA A 59 11.77 3.09 -3.97
CA ALA A 59 11.35 1.96 -3.13
C ALA A 59 10.59 0.89 -3.91
N LEU A 60 9.71 1.30 -4.82
CA LEU A 60 9.07 0.36 -5.74
C LEU A 60 10.08 -0.26 -6.71
N GLY A 61 11.04 0.49 -7.23
CA GLY A 61 12.11 -0.06 -8.07
C GLY A 61 12.94 -1.13 -7.35
N ALA A 62 13.25 -0.93 -6.07
CA ALA A 62 13.90 -1.95 -5.24
C ALA A 62 13.02 -3.19 -5.04
N ALA A 63 11.72 -3.00 -4.77
CA ALA A 63 10.79 -4.12 -4.64
C ALA A 63 10.60 -4.89 -5.96
N ALA A 64 10.54 -4.18 -7.08
CA ALA A 64 10.42 -4.75 -8.43
C ALA A 64 11.64 -5.62 -8.76
N LYS A 65 12.85 -5.12 -8.47
CA LYS A 65 14.08 -5.90 -8.60
C LYS A 65 14.05 -7.21 -7.80
N GLU A 66 13.57 -7.17 -6.55
CA GLU A 66 13.53 -8.36 -5.68
C GLU A 66 12.44 -9.38 -6.06
N THR A 67 11.40 -8.94 -6.77
CA THR A 67 10.25 -9.77 -7.14
C THR A 67 10.27 -10.20 -8.61
N GLY A 68 11.17 -9.64 -9.42
CA GLY A 68 11.13 -9.74 -10.88
C GLY A 68 9.95 -9.01 -11.52
N GLY A 69 9.24 -8.18 -10.74
CA GLY A 69 8.13 -7.35 -11.21
C GLY A 69 8.61 -6.04 -11.84
N HIS A 70 7.65 -5.17 -12.15
CA HIS A 70 7.93 -3.83 -12.67
C HIS A 70 7.03 -2.80 -11.98
N ALA A 71 7.53 -1.57 -11.88
CA ALA A 71 6.81 -0.43 -11.31
C ALA A 71 6.46 0.59 -12.41
N VAL A 72 5.28 1.19 -12.31
CA VAL A 72 4.83 2.27 -13.19
C VAL A 72 4.54 3.51 -12.36
N CYS A 73 5.19 4.61 -12.69
CA CYS A 73 5.01 5.90 -12.03
C CYS A 73 4.17 6.83 -12.91
N ILE A 74 2.96 7.12 -12.46
CA ILE A 74 2.03 8.06 -13.11
C ILE A 74 2.30 9.46 -12.57
N LEU A 75 2.60 10.39 -13.48
CA LEU A 75 2.93 11.77 -13.18
C LEU A 75 1.95 12.74 -13.87
N PRO A 76 1.66 13.90 -13.23
CA PRO A 76 0.69 14.85 -13.76
C PRO A 76 1.20 15.64 -14.98
N GLY A 77 2.52 15.66 -15.23
CA GLY A 77 3.11 16.50 -16.27
C GLY A 77 4.53 16.12 -16.68
N THR A 78 4.98 16.73 -17.77
CA THR A 78 6.31 16.48 -18.37
C THR A 78 7.44 17.10 -17.57
N LYS A 79 7.18 18.17 -16.81
CA LYS A 79 8.18 18.78 -15.91
C LYS A 79 8.56 17.82 -14.80
N GLU A 80 7.56 17.19 -14.21
CA GLU A 80 7.69 16.19 -13.16
C GLU A 80 8.39 14.94 -13.70
N LEU A 81 8.06 14.51 -14.93
CA LEU A 81 8.76 13.41 -15.61
C LEU A 81 10.25 13.67 -15.74
N ASN A 82 10.64 14.83 -16.28
CA ASN A 82 12.05 15.14 -16.51
C ASN A 82 12.84 15.18 -15.20
N ALA A 83 12.26 15.78 -14.16
CA ALA A 83 12.87 15.82 -12.84
C ALA A 83 13.01 14.40 -12.24
N SER A 84 11.95 13.59 -12.29
CA SER A 84 11.96 12.22 -11.77
C SER A 84 12.95 11.32 -12.52
N ARG A 85 13.01 11.42 -13.85
CA ARG A 85 13.95 10.64 -14.68
C ARG A 85 15.39 11.01 -14.40
N ASN A 86 15.70 12.31 -14.27
CA ASN A 86 17.07 12.75 -13.98
C ASN A 86 17.60 12.19 -12.66
N ILE A 87 16.72 12.10 -11.64
CA ILE A 87 17.13 11.58 -10.34
C ILE A 87 17.16 10.04 -10.38
N LEU A 88 16.15 9.38 -10.98
CA LEU A 88 16.11 7.92 -11.06
C LEU A 88 17.22 7.34 -11.94
N GLY A 89 17.57 8.00 -13.05
CA GLY A 89 18.65 7.55 -13.96
C GLY A 89 20.06 7.58 -13.35
N SER A 90 20.19 8.11 -12.14
CA SER A 90 21.42 7.97 -11.34
C SER A 90 21.43 6.71 -10.46
N THR A 91 20.35 5.91 -10.49
CA THR A 91 20.16 4.74 -9.63
C THR A 91 20.13 3.45 -10.45
N VAL A 92 20.44 2.32 -9.80
CA VAL A 92 20.36 0.98 -10.40
C VAL A 92 18.93 0.49 -10.63
N TYR A 93 17.91 1.32 -10.37
CA TYR A 93 16.50 0.92 -10.44
C TYR A 93 15.75 1.50 -11.64
N GLU A 94 16.43 2.30 -12.48
CA GLU A 94 15.82 2.90 -13.67
C GLU A 94 15.15 1.84 -14.57
N GLU A 95 15.78 0.69 -14.75
CA GLU A 95 15.25 -0.40 -15.60
C GLU A 95 13.97 -1.06 -15.06
N PHE A 96 13.65 -0.87 -13.77
CA PHE A 96 12.47 -1.47 -13.13
C PHE A 96 11.29 -0.50 -13.03
N VAL A 97 11.44 0.74 -13.50
CA VAL A 97 10.41 1.79 -13.37
C VAL A 97 10.08 2.41 -14.74
N GLU A 98 8.83 2.27 -15.14
CA GLU A 98 8.25 2.97 -16.28
C GLU A 98 7.62 4.29 -15.82
N PHE A 99 7.73 5.36 -16.63
CA PHE A 99 7.07 6.64 -16.37
C PHE A 99 5.98 6.91 -17.39
N VAL A 100 4.78 7.23 -16.90
CA VAL A 100 3.62 7.60 -17.72
C VAL A 100 3.13 8.98 -17.28
N VAL A 101 2.80 9.84 -18.25
CA VAL A 101 2.25 11.18 -17.98
C VAL A 101 0.79 11.21 -18.39
N GLY A 102 -0.07 11.67 -17.49
CA GLY A 102 -1.48 11.86 -17.80
C GLY A 102 -2.36 12.00 -16.55
N ASP A 103 -3.67 12.00 -16.79
CA ASP A 103 -4.65 12.00 -15.72
C ASP A 103 -4.67 10.64 -15.00
N ALA A 104 -4.38 10.66 -13.69
CA ALA A 104 -4.23 9.44 -12.91
C ALA A 104 -5.52 8.63 -12.80
N GLN A 105 -6.67 9.29 -12.70
CA GLN A 105 -7.96 8.61 -12.62
C GLN A 105 -8.23 7.83 -13.91
N SER A 106 -8.05 8.48 -15.06
CA SER A 106 -8.30 7.87 -16.37
C SER A 106 -7.34 6.72 -16.65
N LEU A 107 -6.03 6.93 -16.41
CA LEU A 107 -5.00 5.92 -16.61
C LEU A 107 -5.27 4.67 -15.77
N LEU A 108 -5.59 4.81 -14.47
CA LEU A 108 -5.88 3.64 -13.61
C LEU A 108 -7.10 2.81 -14.04
N MET A 109 -7.96 3.33 -14.93
CA MET A 109 -9.11 2.61 -15.47
C MET A 109 -8.79 1.88 -16.79
N GLU A 110 -7.62 2.11 -17.38
CA GLU A 110 -7.20 1.45 -18.62
C GLU A 110 -6.93 -0.04 -18.40
N GLU A 111 -7.09 -0.84 -19.46
CA GLU A 111 -6.88 -2.29 -19.41
C GLU A 111 -5.48 -2.68 -18.94
N TYR A 112 -4.47 -1.89 -19.29
CA TYR A 112 -3.08 -2.10 -18.89
C TYR A 112 -2.92 -2.21 -17.37
N PHE A 113 -3.67 -1.43 -16.60
CA PHE A 113 -3.54 -1.39 -15.14
C PHE A 113 -4.48 -2.34 -14.40
N GLN A 114 -5.37 -3.08 -15.09
CA GLN A 114 -6.32 -3.98 -14.42
C GLN A 114 -5.67 -5.13 -13.66
N ASP A 115 -4.44 -5.50 -14.04
CA ASP A 115 -3.67 -6.56 -13.39
C ASP A 115 -2.74 -6.05 -12.28
N ALA A 116 -2.75 -4.74 -11.98
CA ALA A 116 -1.91 -4.19 -10.92
C ALA A 116 -2.26 -4.82 -9.56
N ASP A 117 -1.25 -5.35 -8.89
CA ASP A 117 -1.38 -6.00 -7.59
C ASP A 117 -0.83 -5.15 -6.43
N PHE A 118 -0.23 -4.00 -6.73
CA PHE A 118 0.17 -3.04 -5.71
C PHE A 118 0.00 -1.61 -6.19
N VAL A 119 -0.93 -0.85 -5.61
CA VAL A 119 -1.23 0.53 -6.03
C VAL A 119 -0.89 1.50 -4.91
N LEU A 120 -0.06 2.50 -5.20
CA LEU A 120 0.30 3.59 -4.31
C LEU A 120 -0.34 4.90 -4.77
N VAL A 121 -0.90 5.65 -3.82
CA VAL A 121 -1.52 6.95 -4.10
C VAL A 121 -0.99 7.99 -3.13
N ASP A 122 -0.48 9.11 -3.65
CA ASP A 122 -0.09 10.25 -2.82
C ASP A 122 -1.33 11.00 -2.29
N CYS A 123 -1.47 11.10 -0.98
CA CYS A 123 -2.59 11.80 -0.35
C CYS A 123 -2.54 13.33 -0.53
N ARG A 124 -1.45 13.88 -1.07
CA ARG A 124 -1.32 15.31 -1.39
C ARG A 124 -1.99 15.70 -2.72
N MET A 125 -2.49 14.73 -3.48
CA MET A 125 -3.21 15.00 -4.72
C MET A 125 -4.52 15.74 -4.50
N ARG A 126 -4.85 16.65 -5.41
CA ARG A 126 -6.10 17.42 -5.39
C ARG A 126 -7.32 16.51 -5.59
N ASP A 127 -7.24 15.58 -6.53
CA ASP A 127 -8.35 14.69 -6.91
C ASP A 127 -8.27 13.33 -6.19
N LEU A 128 -7.73 13.30 -4.97
CA LEU A 128 -7.47 12.10 -4.18
C LEU A 128 -8.66 11.14 -4.13
N LYS A 129 -9.88 11.66 -3.94
CA LYS A 129 -11.09 10.83 -3.89
C LYS A 129 -11.27 10.00 -5.15
N TYR A 130 -11.18 10.62 -6.32
CA TYR A 130 -11.43 9.95 -7.60
C TYR A 130 -10.32 8.96 -7.94
N VAL A 131 -9.05 9.30 -7.64
CA VAL A 131 -7.93 8.39 -7.86
C VAL A 131 -7.97 7.20 -6.91
N MET A 132 -8.36 7.39 -5.65
CA MET A 132 -8.54 6.30 -4.69
C MET A 132 -9.67 5.36 -5.10
N GLU A 133 -10.76 5.90 -5.65
CA GLU A 133 -11.84 5.10 -6.23
C GLU A 133 -11.40 4.34 -7.48
N ALA A 134 -10.55 4.92 -8.33
CA ALA A 134 -9.95 4.26 -9.49
C ALA A 134 -9.02 3.11 -9.07
N GLY A 135 -8.14 3.38 -8.10
CA GLY A 135 -7.24 2.37 -7.53
C GLY A 135 -7.99 1.19 -6.91
N GLN A 136 -9.09 1.43 -6.17
CA GLN A 136 -9.93 0.35 -5.64
C GLN A 136 -10.60 -0.50 -6.72
N ARG A 137 -10.98 0.10 -7.86
CA ARG A 137 -11.54 -0.63 -9.00
C ARG A 137 -10.47 -1.48 -9.69
N CYS A 138 -9.30 -0.90 -9.92
CA CYS A 138 -8.11 -1.58 -10.42
C CYS A 138 -7.80 -2.85 -9.59
N LEU A 139 -7.75 -2.73 -8.25
CA LEU A 139 -7.56 -3.88 -7.36
C LEU A 139 -8.67 -4.94 -7.45
N SER A 140 -9.89 -4.57 -7.84
CA SER A 140 -11.02 -5.49 -7.89
C SER A 140 -10.99 -6.42 -9.10
N GLY A 141 -10.27 -6.05 -10.16
CA GLY A 141 -10.02 -6.91 -11.32
C GLY A 141 -8.88 -7.91 -11.08
N CYS A 142 -7.94 -7.57 -10.19
CA CYS A 142 -6.75 -8.38 -9.96
C CYS A 142 -7.07 -9.72 -9.26
N LYS A 143 -6.58 -10.82 -9.83
CA LYS A 143 -6.74 -12.19 -9.29
C LYS A 143 -5.73 -12.53 -8.19
N ARG A 144 -4.76 -11.64 -7.92
CA ARG A 144 -3.72 -11.80 -6.90
C ARG A 144 -4.13 -11.10 -5.59
N ASN A 145 -3.32 -11.28 -4.55
CA ASN A 145 -3.48 -10.52 -3.31
C ASN A 145 -3.08 -9.07 -3.56
N ALA A 146 -4.04 -8.28 -4.03
CA ALA A 146 -3.80 -6.90 -4.40
C ALA A 146 -3.91 -5.96 -3.19
N CYS A 147 -3.02 -4.98 -3.10
CA CYS A 147 -2.98 -4.01 -2.02
C CYS A 147 -2.98 -2.58 -2.57
N LEU A 148 -3.78 -1.70 -1.98
CA LEU A 148 -3.68 -0.26 -2.21
C LEU A 148 -3.14 0.40 -0.95
N VAL A 149 -2.20 1.32 -1.13
CA VAL A 149 -1.57 2.06 -0.04
C VAL A 149 -1.61 3.53 -0.40
N ALA A 150 -2.21 4.35 0.44
CA ALA A 150 -2.14 5.80 0.31
C ALA A 150 -1.07 6.32 1.26
N TYR A 151 -0.08 7.06 0.74
CA TYR A 151 1.01 7.62 1.54
C TYR A 151 0.83 9.12 1.74
N ASN A 152 1.51 9.69 2.74
CA ASN A 152 1.30 11.06 3.23
C ASN A 152 -0.12 11.26 3.77
N ALA A 153 -0.68 10.22 4.40
CA ALA A 153 -2.08 10.19 4.83
C ALA A 153 -2.44 11.28 5.84
N LEU A 154 -1.47 11.86 6.57
CA LEU A 154 -1.71 13.02 7.44
C LEU A 154 -2.32 14.22 6.69
N HIS A 155 -2.06 14.35 5.39
CA HIS A 155 -2.62 15.41 4.54
C HIS A 155 -4.09 15.18 4.17
N CYS A 156 -4.64 13.99 4.41
CA CYS A 156 -6.03 13.66 4.09
C CYS A 156 -6.83 13.10 5.27
N VAL A 157 -6.34 13.16 6.52
CA VAL A 157 -7.02 12.63 7.72
C VAL A 157 -8.44 13.17 7.89
N ASN A 158 -8.65 14.44 7.55
CA ASN A 158 -9.96 15.08 7.65
C ASN A 158 -10.91 14.72 6.49
N ASN A 159 -10.39 14.13 5.41
CA ASN A 159 -11.10 13.81 4.18
C ASN A 159 -10.70 12.42 3.67
N VAL A 160 -10.64 11.42 4.56
CA VAL A 160 -10.31 10.04 4.16
C VAL A 160 -11.36 9.58 3.15
N PRO A 161 -10.97 9.21 1.92
CA PRO A 161 -11.92 8.81 0.89
C PRO A 161 -12.77 7.65 1.38
N GLN A 162 -14.08 7.71 1.09
CA GLN A 162 -14.96 6.60 1.40
C GLN A 162 -14.49 5.36 0.64
N VAL A 163 -14.34 4.28 1.39
CA VAL A 163 -13.96 2.98 0.85
C VAL A 163 -15.18 2.07 0.96
N ASN A 164 -15.46 1.30 -0.08
CA ASN A 164 -16.61 0.40 -0.08
C ASN A 164 -16.45 -0.72 0.98
N ASN A 165 -17.56 -1.38 1.35
CA ASN A 165 -17.56 -2.45 2.36
C ASN A 165 -16.71 -3.69 1.99
N SER A 166 -16.26 -3.80 0.74
CA SER A 166 -15.39 -4.89 0.28
C SER A 166 -13.93 -4.66 0.62
N PHE A 167 -13.56 -3.54 1.24
CA PHE A 167 -12.20 -3.24 1.67
C PHE A 167 -12.15 -2.83 3.15
N LYS A 168 -11.01 -3.08 3.78
CA LYS A 168 -10.63 -2.61 5.11
C LYS A 168 -9.55 -1.55 4.97
N VAL A 169 -9.68 -0.49 5.76
CA VAL A 169 -8.72 0.60 5.84
C VAL A 169 -7.98 0.53 7.17
N HIS A 170 -6.66 0.57 7.13
CA HIS A 170 -5.79 0.61 8.31
C HIS A 170 -4.87 1.82 8.21
N PHE A 171 -4.91 2.68 9.22
CA PHE A 171 -3.95 3.78 9.35
C PHE A 171 -2.72 3.30 10.10
N LEU A 172 -1.54 3.58 9.54
CA LEU A 172 -0.24 3.30 10.15
C LEU A 172 0.51 4.64 10.33
N PRO A 173 0.91 5.00 11.55
CA PRO A 173 1.62 6.25 11.83
C PRO A 173 3.12 6.13 11.47
N ILE A 174 3.41 5.79 10.21
CA ILE A 174 4.78 5.67 9.68
C ILE A 174 5.04 6.87 8.76
N GLY A 175 6.10 7.62 9.02
CA GLY A 175 6.41 8.86 8.30
C GLY A 175 5.26 9.87 8.40
N GLU A 176 4.84 10.45 7.27
CA GLU A 176 3.67 11.34 7.20
C GLU A 176 2.32 10.57 7.12
N GLY A 177 2.29 9.33 7.61
CA GLY A 177 1.11 8.47 7.66
C GLY A 177 0.92 7.62 6.40
N LEU A 178 0.46 6.39 6.62
CA LEU A 178 0.06 5.45 5.57
C LEU A 178 -1.37 4.96 5.82
N LEU A 179 -2.19 4.92 4.77
CA LEU A 179 -3.48 4.25 4.77
C LEU A 179 -3.39 3.01 3.90
N MET A 180 -3.40 1.84 4.53
CA MET A 180 -3.49 0.57 3.81
C MET A 180 -4.96 0.23 3.55
N VAL A 181 -5.29 -0.02 2.29
CA VAL A 181 -6.60 -0.48 1.83
C VAL A 181 -6.43 -1.89 1.28
N SER A 182 -6.96 -2.87 2.01
CA SER A 182 -6.89 -4.27 1.64
C SER A 182 -8.27 -4.85 1.41
N ARG A 183 -8.41 -5.80 0.48
CA ARG A 183 -9.68 -6.45 0.22
C ARG A 183 -10.11 -7.27 1.43
N VAL A 184 -11.36 -7.12 1.84
CA VAL A 184 -11.98 -8.03 2.80
C VAL A 184 -12.09 -9.37 2.10
N SER A 185 -11.31 -10.35 2.55
CA SER A 185 -11.49 -11.73 2.11
C SER A 185 -12.93 -12.12 2.40
N SER A 186 -13.73 -12.32 1.36
CA SER A 186 -15.01 -13.01 1.48
C SER A 186 -14.65 -14.41 1.92
N SER A 187 -14.73 -14.68 3.22
CA SER A 187 -14.58 -16.03 3.72
C SER A 187 -15.55 -16.92 2.93
N THR A 188 -15.01 -17.72 2.03
CA THR A 188 -15.62 -19.00 1.69
C THR A 188 -16.01 -19.63 3.02
N ASN A 189 -17.28 -19.96 3.15
CA ASN A 189 -17.86 -20.63 4.30
C ASN A 189 -16.86 -21.61 4.92
N SER A 190 -16.15 -21.17 5.98
CA SER A 190 -15.85 -22.10 7.03
C SER A 190 -17.22 -22.43 7.61
N SER A 191 -17.61 -23.68 7.41
CA SER A 191 -18.86 -24.27 7.85
C SER A 191 -19.16 -23.94 9.32
N PHE A 192 -19.83 -22.83 9.55
CA PHE A 192 -20.78 -22.68 10.64
C PHE A 192 -22.12 -22.42 9.96
N SER A 193 -22.79 -23.54 9.70
CA SER A 193 -24.15 -23.60 9.21
C SER A 193 -25.02 -22.55 9.89
N LYS A 194 -25.70 -21.72 9.07
CA LYS A 194 -26.99 -21.15 9.43
C LYS A 194 -27.91 -22.33 9.74
N GLY A 195 -27.98 -22.69 11.01
CA GLY A 195 -28.82 -23.73 11.54
C GLY A 195 -29.56 -23.23 12.76
N SER A 196 -30.84 -22.94 12.57
CA SER A 196 -31.88 -23.02 13.58
C SER A 196 -31.84 -22.05 14.76
N LYS A 197 -33.03 -21.49 15.03
CA LYS A 197 -33.42 -20.95 16.33
C LYS A 197 -33.05 -21.98 17.41
N ASN A 198 -32.17 -21.60 18.35
CA ASN A 198 -32.09 -22.24 19.66
C ASN A 198 -31.42 -21.28 20.66
N HIS A 199 -32.10 -21.05 21.78
CA HIS A 199 -31.55 -20.42 22.96
C HIS A 199 -30.35 -21.22 23.47
N GLY A 200 -29.16 -20.60 23.58
CA GLY A 200 -28.01 -21.27 24.20
C GLY A 200 -26.67 -20.54 24.03
N ALA A 201 -26.13 -20.03 25.14
CA ALA A 201 -24.75 -19.60 25.40
C ALA A 201 -24.19 -18.44 24.54
N GLN A 202 -24.34 -17.20 25.04
CA GLN A 202 -23.50 -16.08 24.63
C GLN A 202 -22.02 -16.40 24.94
N LYS A 203 -21.19 -16.54 23.90
CA LYS A 203 -19.73 -16.60 24.06
C LYS A 203 -19.27 -15.31 24.74
N LYS A 204 -18.67 -15.42 25.93
CA LYS A 204 -18.29 -14.27 26.74
C LYS A 204 -17.03 -13.66 26.16
N SER A 205 -17.14 -12.51 25.49
CA SER A 205 -15.97 -11.75 25.07
C SER A 205 -15.46 -10.88 26.22
N ARG A 206 -14.14 -10.75 26.39
CA ARG A 206 -13.54 -9.76 27.31
C ARG A 206 -12.58 -8.83 26.58
N TRP A 207 -12.54 -7.59 27.05
CA TRP A 207 -11.51 -6.62 26.68
C TRP A 207 -10.25 -6.89 27.50
N VAL A 208 -9.11 -6.87 26.82
CA VAL A 208 -7.79 -6.97 27.44
C VAL A 208 -7.03 -5.71 27.06
N VAL A 209 -6.50 -5.04 28.08
CA VAL A 209 -5.59 -3.91 27.94
C VAL A 209 -4.22 -4.39 28.39
N LYS A 210 -3.19 -4.18 27.58
CA LYS A 210 -1.80 -4.46 27.91
C LYS A 210 -0.99 -3.20 27.70
N VAL A 211 -0.31 -2.76 28.73
CA VAL A 211 0.59 -1.59 28.67
C VAL A 211 2.01 -2.08 28.49
N ASP A 212 2.69 -1.60 27.46
CA ASP A 212 4.12 -1.84 27.29
C ASP A 212 4.91 -1.10 28.37
N GLN A 213 5.77 -1.83 29.07
CA GLN A 213 6.48 -1.29 30.25
C GLN A 213 7.64 -0.36 29.88
N PHE A 214 8.12 -0.38 28.64
CA PHE A 214 9.25 0.41 28.18
C PHE A 214 8.80 1.62 27.37
N THR A 215 7.74 1.49 26.57
CA THR A 215 7.21 2.59 25.74
C THR A 215 6.04 3.33 26.38
N GLY A 216 5.33 2.68 27.33
CA GLY A 216 4.11 3.23 27.92
C GLY A 216 2.88 3.16 27.00
N GLU A 217 3.00 2.51 25.83
CA GLU A 217 1.89 2.39 24.88
C GLU A 217 0.83 1.38 25.36
N GLU A 218 -0.44 1.74 25.19
CA GLU A 218 -1.58 0.89 25.55
C GLU A 218 -2.10 0.10 24.34
N HIS A 219 -2.07 -1.22 24.43
CA HIS A 219 -2.63 -2.12 23.42
C HIS A 219 -3.95 -2.71 23.92
N VAL A 220 -5.03 -2.40 23.21
CA VAL A 220 -6.39 -2.87 23.55
C VAL A 220 -6.88 -3.86 22.50
N TYR A 221 -7.26 -5.06 22.92
CA TYR A 221 -7.81 -6.08 22.03
C TYR A 221 -8.96 -6.86 22.69
N ARG A 222 -9.88 -7.33 21.85
CA ARG A 222 -11.07 -8.08 22.26
C ARG A 222 -10.85 -9.55 22.00
N ILE A 223 -10.89 -10.36 23.06
CA ILE A 223 -10.80 -11.83 22.94
C ILE A 223 -12.16 -12.47 23.20
N THR A 224 -12.40 -13.59 22.53
CA THR A 224 -13.57 -14.45 22.79
C THR A 224 -13.13 -15.56 23.72
N VAL A 225 -13.83 -15.74 24.85
CA VAL A 225 -13.61 -16.83 25.82
C VAL A 225 -14.65 -17.91 25.60
#